data_AF-A0A072P9F8-F1
#
_entry.id   AF-A0A072P9F8-F1
#
_cell.length_a   1.000
_cell.length_b   1.000
_cell.length_c   1.000
_cell.angle_alpha   90.00
_cell.angle_beta   90.00
_cell.angle_gamma   90.00
#
_symmetry.space_group_name_H-M   'P 1'
#
loop_
_entity.id
_entity.type
_entity.pdbx_description
1 polymer ?
#
loop_
_entity_poly.entity_id
_entity_poly.type
_entity_poly.pdbx_seq_one_letter_code
_entity_poly.pdbx_strand_id
1 'polypeptide(L)'
;MSYTDSPLTQLPTVDFKFEDLRKRMAEFTVKFDAFIEQGRKRVLQERNEFRARLGEISEEQRSCSTQITTLQSTLSTHEHVLSREQAEKNEMHGQISKLESHQSNQSAARDRLKSAISQTQRQIEAKVQAQREYSQRIDGQSRLNGPELNFWETYLGCRIEGSGDENKVRVAFVFPPAKGSKSTEEREALFELQIPDTGSARYEVVYMKPRLEAEKVDKVVDRLNTTREIGSLLKGMRGLFAEVFE
;
A
#
# COMPACT_ATOMS: atom_id res chain seq x y z
N MET A 1 -141.95 47.53 77.62
CA MET A 1 -141.51 48.07 78.92
C MET A 1 -140.09 48.57 78.77
N SER A 2 -139.88 49.85 79.08
CA SER A 2 -138.57 50.51 79.11
C SER A 2 -137.86 50.15 80.40
N TYR A 3 -136.55 49.87 80.34
CA TYR A 3 -135.63 50.18 81.43
C TYR A 3 -134.28 50.63 80.87
N THR A 4 -133.85 51.73 81.47
CA THR A 4 -132.73 52.62 81.21
C THR A 4 -131.40 52.06 81.72
N ASP A 5 -130.36 52.25 80.89
CA ASP A 5 -129.14 53.01 81.20
C ASP A 5 -128.26 52.58 82.40
N SER A 6 -127.00 52.18 82.13
CA SER A 6 -125.84 52.61 82.94
C SER A 6 -124.46 52.10 82.47
N PRO A 7 -123.39 52.81 82.84
CA PRO A 7 -122.21 53.06 82.00
C PRO A 7 -120.93 52.48 82.62
N LEU A 8 -120.15 51.74 81.83
CA LEU A 8 -118.77 51.44 82.19
C LEU A 8 -117.86 51.52 80.96
N THR A 9 -116.96 52.51 81.06
CA THR A 9 -115.55 52.47 80.65
C THR A 9 -115.22 52.56 79.16
N GLN A 10 -114.94 53.81 78.77
CA GLN A 10 -113.97 54.23 77.76
C GLN A 10 -112.77 53.28 77.69
N LEU A 11 -112.66 52.55 76.58
CA LEU A 11 -111.39 51.92 76.17
C LEU A 11 -110.56 52.97 75.42
N PRO A 12 -109.22 53.02 75.62
CA PRO A 12 -108.36 53.96 74.92
C PRO A 12 -108.53 53.83 73.40
N THR A 13 -108.69 54.95 72.71
CA THR A 13 -108.55 55.04 71.26
C THR A 13 -107.13 54.64 70.88
N VAL A 14 -106.93 53.37 70.53
CA VAL A 14 -105.74 52.95 69.83
C VAL A 14 -105.97 53.28 68.35
N ASP A 15 -105.47 54.44 67.95
CA ASP A 15 -105.22 54.73 66.53
C ASP A 15 -104.13 53.74 66.08
N PHE A 16 -104.56 52.52 65.72
CA PHE A 16 -103.75 51.65 64.90
C PHE A 16 -103.56 52.44 63.62
N LYS A 17 -102.39 53.05 63.47
CA LYS A 17 -101.98 53.81 62.30
C LYS A 17 -101.90 52.87 61.07
N PHE A 18 -103.04 52.33 60.65
CA PHE A 18 -103.22 51.34 59.61
C PHE A 18 -102.74 51.90 58.29
N GLU A 19 -102.89 53.21 58.12
CA GLU A 19 -102.43 53.91 56.93
C GLU A 19 -100.93 54.19 56.93
N ASP A 20 -100.29 54.37 58.09
CA ASP A 20 -98.82 54.33 58.20
C ASP A 20 -98.28 52.90 57.98
N LEU A 21 -98.97 51.87 58.48
CA LEU A 21 -98.57 50.47 58.27
C LEU A 21 -98.73 50.07 56.81
N ARG A 22 -99.84 50.43 56.17
CA ARG A 22 -100.12 50.20 54.75
C ARG A 22 -99.13 50.96 53.88
N LYS A 23 -98.81 52.20 54.21
CA LYS A 23 -97.78 52.99 53.52
C LYS A 23 -96.39 52.36 53.69
N ARG A 24 -96.02 51.91 54.89
CA ARG A 24 -94.76 51.19 55.14
C ARG A 24 -94.71 49.85 54.41
N MET A 25 -95.82 49.13 54.32
CA MET A 25 -95.91 47.87 53.57
C MET A 25 -95.78 48.12 52.07
N ALA A 26 -96.45 49.15 51.52
CA ALA A 26 -96.27 49.54 50.13
C ALA A 26 -94.83 49.98 49.82
N GLU A 27 -94.24 50.82 50.68
CA GLU A 27 -92.82 51.23 50.55
C GLU A 27 -91.86 50.04 50.70
N PHE A 28 -92.16 49.09 51.60
CA PHE A 28 -91.39 47.87 51.76
C PHE A 28 -91.51 46.98 50.53
N THR A 29 -92.71 46.75 49.99
CA THR A 29 -92.91 45.97 48.76
C THR A 29 -92.16 46.60 47.59
N VAL A 30 -92.22 47.92 47.40
CA VAL A 30 -91.46 48.60 46.34
C VAL A 30 -89.95 48.44 46.52
N LYS A 31 -89.43 48.62 47.76
CA LYS A 31 -88.00 48.43 48.05
C LYS A 31 -87.57 46.97 47.92
N PHE A 32 -88.44 46.04 48.30
CA PHE A 32 -88.21 44.61 48.22
C PHE A 32 -88.20 44.14 46.77
N ASP A 33 -89.16 44.56 45.96
CA ASP A 33 -89.21 44.26 44.52
C ASP A 33 -87.99 44.86 43.80
N ALA A 34 -87.59 46.10 44.14
CA ALA A 34 -86.35 46.70 43.62
C ALA A 34 -85.10 45.92 44.04
N PHE A 35 -85.05 45.42 45.29
CA PHE A 35 -83.96 44.57 45.79
C PHE A 35 -83.91 43.23 45.06
N ILE A 36 -85.06 42.57 44.86
CA ILE A 36 -85.17 41.31 44.11
C ILE A 36 -84.77 41.52 42.65
N GLU A 37 -85.18 42.63 42.02
CA GLU A 37 -84.82 42.95 40.64
C GLU A 37 -83.31 43.25 40.52
N GLN A 38 -82.73 43.99 41.46
CA GLN A 38 -81.29 44.25 41.52
C GLN A 38 -80.51 42.95 41.77
N GLY A 39 -80.98 42.10 42.68
CA GLY A 39 -80.41 40.77 42.93
C GLY A 39 -80.45 39.89 41.68
N ARG A 40 -81.58 39.85 40.98
CA ARG A 40 -81.74 39.10 39.73
C ARG A 40 -80.82 39.63 38.63
N LYS A 41 -80.69 40.95 38.48
CA LYS A 41 -79.75 41.57 37.52
C LYS A 41 -78.30 41.20 37.86
N ARG A 42 -77.91 41.29 39.13
CA ARG A 42 -76.57 40.92 39.60
C ARG A 42 -76.25 39.44 39.31
N VAL A 43 -77.15 38.52 39.68
CA VAL A 43 -76.97 37.08 39.43
C VAL A 43 -76.88 36.79 37.93
N LEU A 44 -77.71 37.42 37.10
CA LEU A 44 -77.66 37.23 35.65
C LEU A 44 -76.35 37.75 35.06
N GLN A 45 -75.87 38.90 35.54
CA GLN A 45 -74.61 39.50 35.12
C GLN A 45 -73.42 38.60 35.52
N GLU A 46 -73.33 38.19 36.78
CA GLU A 46 -72.30 37.26 37.27
C GLU A 46 -72.32 35.93 36.49
N ARG A 47 -73.50 35.39 36.18
CA ARG A 47 -73.63 34.16 35.36
C ARG A 47 -73.13 34.37 33.93
N ASN A 48 -73.35 35.54 33.34
CA ASN A 48 -72.89 35.85 31.99
C ASN A 48 -71.38 36.08 31.98
N GLU A 49 -70.83 36.82 32.95
CA GLU A 49 -69.39 37.01 33.13
C GLU A 49 -68.68 35.67 33.37
N PHE A 50 -69.25 34.80 34.20
CA PHE A 50 -68.70 33.47 34.43
C PHE A 50 -68.71 32.60 33.16
N ARG A 51 -69.79 32.63 32.37
CA ARG A 51 -69.84 31.94 31.07
C ARG A 51 -68.81 32.49 30.08
N ALA A 52 -68.63 33.80 30.03
CA ALA A 52 -67.63 34.42 29.17
C ALA A 52 -66.21 33.97 29.55
N ARG A 53 -65.86 34.04 30.84
CA ARG A 53 -64.56 33.56 31.35
C ARG A 53 -64.34 32.07 31.11
N LEU A 54 -65.37 31.23 31.26
CA LEU A 54 -65.28 29.82 30.91
C LEU A 54 -65.01 29.60 29.42
N GLY A 55 -65.61 30.42 28.56
CA GLY A 55 -65.36 30.41 27.12
C GLY A 55 -63.90 30.77 26.81
N GLU A 56 -63.40 31.86 27.39
CA GLU A 56 -62.00 32.31 27.24
C GLU A 56 -61.01 31.23 27.70
N ILE A 57 -61.21 30.67 28.90
CA ILE A 57 -60.35 29.60 29.44
C ILE A 57 -60.38 28.37 28.53
N SER A 58 -61.56 28.00 28.01
CA SER A 58 -61.69 26.85 27.10
C SER A 58 -60.98 27.09 25.77
N GLU A 59 -61.01 28.31 25.22
CA GLU A 59 -60.29 28.68 24.00
C GLU A 59 -58.78 28.73 24.23
N GLU A 60 -58.33 29.31 25.34
CA GLU A 60 -56.92 29.31 25.74
C GLU A 60 -56.39 27.89 25.93
N GLN A 61 -57.14 27.01 26.58
CA GLN A 61 -56.78 25.60 26.75
C GLN A 61 -56.63 24.91 25.39
N ARG A 62 -57.58 25.13 24.47
CA ARG A 62 -57.53 24.54 23.12
C ARG A 62 -56.35 25.08 22.31
N SER A 63 -56.07 26.38 22.40
CA SER A 63 -54.94 27.02 21.76
C SER A 63 -53.61 26.46 22.28
N CYS A 64 -53.45 26.42 23.61
CA CYS A 64 -52.28 25.85 24.28
C CYS A 64 -52.07 24.38 23.90
N SER A 65 -53.13 23.56 23.91
CA SER A 65 -53.05 22.16 23.48
C SER A 65 -52.59 22.03 22.03
N THR A 66 -53.04 22.90 21.12
CA THR A 66 -52.64 22.88 19.72
C THR A 66 -51.17 23.27 19.56
N GLN A 67 -50.70 24.26 20.33
CA GLN A 67 -49.29 24.66 20.37
C GLN A 67 -48.40 23.53 20.89
N ILE A 68 -48.81 22.85 21.97
CA ILE A 68 -48.07 21.70 22.51
C ILE A 68 -47.90 20.62 21.44
N THR A 69 -48.98 20.23 20.75
CA THR A 69 -48.91 19.23 19.68
C THR A 69 -48.00 19.67 18.54
N THR A 70 -48.06 20.95 18.16
CA THR A 70 -47.19 21.51 17.11
C THR A 70 -45.72 21.47 17.53
N LEU A 71 -45.41 21.87 18.76
CA LEU A 71 -44.06 21.85 19.30
C LEU A 71 -43.52 20.41 19.40
N GLN A 72 -44.34 19.46 19.84
CA GLN A 72 -43.97 18.04 19.88
C GLN A 72 -43.66 17.49 18.49
N SER A 73 -44.46 17.85 17.47
CA SER A 73 -44.19 17.47 16.09
C SER A 73 -42.89 18.07 15.55
N THR A 74 -42.62 19.35 15.85
CA THR A 74 -41.37 20.00 15.46
C THR A 74 -40.16 19.40 16.16
N LEU A 75 -40.26 19.07 17.45
CA LEU A 75 -39.21 18.40 18.21
C LEU A 75 -38.86 17.04 17.59
N SER A 76 -39.87 16.22 17.30
CA SER A 76 -39.67 14.91 16.67
C SER A 76 -39.01 15.03 15.28
N THR A 77 -39.39 16.06 14.51
CA THR A 77 -38.76 16.34 13.21
C THR A 77 -37.28 16.72 13.39
N HIS A 78 -36.96 17.57 14.37
CA HIS A 78 -35.58 17.96 14.67
C HIS A 78 -34.74 16.78 15.16
N GLU A 79 -35.28 15.91 16.01
CA GLU A 79 -34.59 14.70 16.46
C GLU A 79 -34.26 13.78 15.29
N HIS A 80 -35.19 13.61 14.34
CA HIS A 80 -34.96 12.82 13.14
C HIS A 80 -33.86 13.43 12.26
N VAL A 81 -33.88 14.75 12.05
CA VAL A 81 -32.84 15.46 11.28
C VAL A 81 -31.47 15.32 11.94
N LEU A 82 -31.39 15.53 13.26
CA LEU A 82 -30.15 15.39 14.02
C LEU A 82 -29.58 13.96 13.94
N SER A 83 -30.45 12.95 14.05
CA SER A 83 -30.06 11.55 13.90
C SER A 83 -29.48 11.27 12.52
N ARG A 84 -30.11 11.80 11.45
CA ARG A 84 -29.63 11.65 10.08
C ARG A 84 -28.30 12.35 9.86
N GLU A 85 -28.16 13.60 10.29
CA GLU A 85 -26.90 14.35 10.18
C GLU A 85 -25.75 13.67 10.94
N GLN A 86 -26.03 13.11 12.11
CA GLN A 86 -25.03 12.36 12.88
C GLN A 86 -24.60 11.07 12.14
N ALA A 87 -25.53 10.37 11.49
CA ALA A 87 -25.22 9.20 10.69
C ALA A 87 -24.36 9.57 9.46
N GLU A 88 -24.74 10.62 8.72
CA GLU A 88 -23.98 11.15 7.58
C GLU A 88 -22.57 11.60 8.01
N LYS A 89 -22.45 12.29 9.15
CA LYS A 89 -21.15 12.69 9.71
C LYS A 89 -20.27 11.49 10.01
N ASN A 90 -20.82 10.46 10.64
CA ASN A 90 -20.08 9.23 10.95
C ASN A 90 -19.62 8.53 9.67
N GLU A 91 -20.47 8.48 8.65
CA GLU A 91 -20.12 7.90 7.35
C GLU A 91 -18.98 8.69 6.68
N MET A 92 -19.08 10.02 6.63
CA MET A 92 -18.04 10.88 6.06
C MET A 92 -16.70 10.69 6.79
N HIS A 93 -16.69 10.63 8.13
CA HIS A 93 -15.46 10.35 8.89
C HIS A 93 -14.88 8.96 8.54
N GLY A 94 -15.75 7.96 8.35
CA GLY A 94 -15.34 6.64 7.88
C GLY A 94 -14.71 6.68 6.48
N GLN A 95 -15.25 7.49 5.57
CA GLN A 95 -14.68 7.66 4.22
C GLN A 95 -13.34 8.40 4.26
N ILE A 96 -13.22 9.47 5.06
CA ILE A 96 -11.96 10.21 5.25
C ILE A 96 -10.87 9.28 5.78
N SER A 97 -11.16 8.52 6.84
CA SER A 97 -10.19 7.57 7.42
C SER A 97 -9.74 6.51 6.40
N LYS A 98 -10.65 6.01 5.55
CA LYS A 98 -10.31 5.09 4.46
C LYS A 98 -9.37 5.75 3.45
N LEU A 99 -9.65 6.99 3.04
CA LEU A 99 -8.81 7.73 2.09
C LEU A 99 -7.42 8.02 2.67
N GLU A 100 -7.33 8.43 3.93
CA GLU A 100 -6.06 8.66 4.63
C GLU A 100 -5.23 7.37 4.74
N SER A 101 -5.86 6.26 5.09
CA SER A 101 -5.19 4.95 5.12
C SER A 101 -4.69 4.54 3.73
N HIS A 102 -5.50 4.75 2.70
CA HIS A 102 -5.11 4.45 1.33
C HIS A 102 -3.94 5.34 0.86
N GLN A 103 -3.98 6.64 1.16
CA GLN A 103 -2.90 7.59 0.87
C GLN A 103 -1.60 7.19 1.57
N SER A 104 -1.68 6.83 2.85
CA SER A 104 -0.52 6.38 3.64
C SER A 104 0.10 5.11 3.04
N ASN A 105 -0.72 4.11 2.70
CA ASN A 105 -0.28 2.87 2.07
C ASN A 105 0.38 3.12 0.71
N GLN A 106 -0.20 3.99 -0.11
CA GLN A 106 0.36 4.37 -1.41
C GLN A 106 1.69 5.12 -1.27
N SER A 107 1.80 6.03 -0.30
CA SER A 107 3.05 6.74 -0.02
C SER A 107 4.15 5.77 0.41
N ALA A 108 3.84 4.85 1.32
CA ALA A 108 4.78 3.82 1.76
C ALA A 108 5.21 2.89 0.61
N ALA A 109 4.28 2.49 -0.27
CA ALA A 109 4.59 1.69 -1.45
C ALA A 109 5.51 2.43 -2.42
N ARG A 110 5.22 3.71 -2.70
CA ARG A 110 6.07 4.57 -3.54
C ARG A 110 7.48 4.69 -2.98
N ASP A 111 7.62 4.90 -1.67
CA ASP A 111 8.92 5.09 -1.04
C ASP A 111 9.75 3.79 -1.04
N ARG A 112 9.09 2.63 -0.84
CA ARG A 112 9.71 1.32 -1.02
C ARG A 112 10.21 1.10 -2.46
N LEU A 113 9.39 1.43 -3.46
CA LEU A 113 9.78 1.30 -4.87
C LEU A 113 10.95 2.21 -5.23
N LYS A 114 10.95 3.47 -4.76
CA LYS A 114 12.08 4.38 -4.95
C LYS A 114 13.37 3.83 -4.36
N SER A 115 13.31 3.28 -3.14
CA SER A 115 14.46 2.63 -2.51
C SER A 115 14.95 1.43 -3.34
N ALA A 116 14.05 0.53 -3.76
CA ALA A 116 14.40 -0.63 -4.58
C ALA A 116 15.03 -0.23 -5.93
N ILE A 117 14.51 0.80 -6.59
CA ILE A 117 15.08 1.35 -7.83
C ILE A 117 16.51 1.83 -7.57
N SER A 118 16.73 2.66 -6.53
CA SER A 118 18.07 3.16 -6.21
C SER A 118 19.08 2.05 -5.89
N GLN A 119 18.65 1.01 -5.19
CA GLN A 119 19.49 -0.14 -4.86
C GLN A 119 19.86 -0.91 -6.14
N THR A 120 18.87 -1.15 -7.00
CA THR A 120 19.07 -1.86 -8.27
C THR A 120 20.00 -1.08 -9.19
N GLN A 121 19.83 0.24 -9.27
CA GLN A 121 20.71 1.13 -10.05
C GLN A 121 22.18 0.98 -9.62
N ARG A 122 22.46 0.99 -8.32
CA ARG A 122 23.82 0.80 -7.78
C ARG A 122 24.40 -0.58 -8.13
N GLN A 123 23.57 -1.62 -8.09
CA GLN A 123 24.02 -2.97 -8.47
C GLN A 123 24.34 -3.06 -9.96
N ILE A 124 23.56 -2.41 -10.81
CA ILE A 124 23.83 -2.33 -12.25
C ILE A 124 25.14 -1.60 -12.49
N GLU A 125 25.33 -0.43 -11.89
CA GLU A 125 26.56 0.36 -12.01
C GLU A 125 27.79 -0.43 -11.58
N ALA A 126 27.72 -1.14 -10.45
CA ALA A 126 28.81 -2.00 -9.98
C ALA A 126 29.14 -3.13 -10.96
N LYS A 127 28.12 -3.80 -11.54
CA LYS A 127 28.34 -4.88 -12.52
C LYS A 127 28.90 -4.35 -13.83
N VAL A 128 28.41 -3.21 -14.32
CA VAL A 128 28.92 -2.57 -15.54
C VAL A 128 30.38 -2.16 -15.36
N GLN A 129 30.72 -1.59 -14.21
CA GLN A 129 32.10 -1.21 -13.90
C GLN A 129 33.02 -2.43 -13.83
N ALA A 130 32.61 -3.49 -13.12
CA ALA A 130 33.38 -4.73 -13.05
C ALA A 130 33.57 -5.37 -14.45
N GLN A 131 32.55 -5.34 -15.29
CA GLN A 131 32.65 -5.83 -16.67
C GLN A 131 33.64 -5.00 -17.49
N ARG A 132 33.59 -3.66 -17.38
CA ARG A 132 34.55 -2.77 -18.06
C ARG A 132 35.98 -3.04 -17.63
N GLU A 133 36.21 -3.18 -16.33
CA GLU A 133 37.55 -3.50 -15.80
C GLU A 133 38.05 -4.86 -16.28
N TYR A 134 37.17 -5.87 -16.31
CA TYR A 134 37.50 -7.18 -16.85
C TYR A 134 37.85 -7.10 -18.34
N SER A 135 37.02 -6.42 -19.16
CA SER A 135 37.30 -6.22 -20.58
C SER A 135 38.62 -5.49 -20.79
N GLN A 136 38.91 -4.42 -20.04
CA GLN A 136 40.20 -3.71 -20.15
C GLN A 136 41.40 -4.60 -19.80
N ARG A 137 41.28 -5.47 -18.80
CA ARG A 137 42.34 -6.43 -18.46
C ARG A 137 42.56 -7.46 -19.58
N ILE A 138 41.48 -8.02 -20.11
CA ILE A 138 41.54 -9.00 -21.22
C ILE A 138 42.10 -8.34 -22.48
N ASP A 139 41.66 -7.14 -22.84
CA ASP A 139 42.15 -6.40 -24.00
C ASP A 139 43.63 -6.05 -23.84
N GLY A 140 44.03 -5.63 -22.64
CA GLY A 140 45.44 -5.38 -22.30
C GLY A 140 46.30 -6.63 -22.47
N GLN A 141 45.85 -7.77 -21.95
CA GLN A 141 46.56 -9.04 -22.07
C GLN A 141 46.59 -9.55 -23.52
N SER A 142 45.46 -9.49 -24.23
CA SER A 142 45.34 -9.92 -25.63
C SER A 142 46.30 -9.18 -26.55
N ARG A 143 46.50 -7.88 -26.32
CA ARG A 143 47.47 -7.06 -27.06
C ARG A 143 48.92 -7.52 -26.88
N LEU A 144 49.25 -8.13 -25.75
CA LEU A 144 50.61 -8.63 -25.45
C LEU A 144 50.79 -10.09 -25.89
N ASN A 145 49.74 -10.91 -25.78
CA ASN A 145 49.79 -12.33 -26.11
C ASN A 145 50.31 -12.60 -27.53
N GLY A 146 49.83 -11.86 -28.55
CA GLY A 146 50.24 -12.07 -29.94
C GLY A 146 51.74 -11.83 -30.17
N PRO A 147 52.27 -10.64 -29.83
CA PRO A 147 53.71 -10.35 -29.92
C PRO A 147 54.58 -11.31 -29.09
N GLU A 148 54.16 -11.65 -27.86
CA GLU A 148 54.90 -12.57 -27.00
C GLU A 148 54.92 -14.00 -27.57
N LEU A 149 53.77 -14.49 -28.04
CA LEU A 149 53.67 -15.79 -28.68
C LEU A 149 54.58 -15.84 -29.91
N ASN A 150 54.53 -14.81 -30.77
CA ASN A 150 55.38 -14.73 -31.95
C ASN A 150 56.88 -14.69 -31.60
N PHE A 151 57.24 -13.97 -30.54
CA PHE A 151 58.61 -13.96 -30.02
C PHE A 151 59.06 -15.36 -29.61
N TRP A 152 58.26 -16.09 -28.82
CA TRP A 152 58.60 -17.43 -28.36
C TRP A 152 58.61 -18.46 -29.49
N GLU A 153 57.65 -18.39 -30.41
CA GLU A 153 57.61 -19.26 -31.59
C GLU A 153 58.87 -19.10 -32.44
N THR A 154 59.29 -17.86 -32.66
CA THR A 154 60.51 -17.54 -33.41
C THR A 154 61.77 -17.95 -32.63
N TYR A 155 61.86 -17.60 -31.36
CA TYR A 155 63.03 -17.83 -30.52
C TYR A 155 63.27 -19.33 -30.26
N LEU A 156 62.21 -20.09 -30.00
CA LEU A 156 62.28 -21.52 -29.80
C LEU A 156 62.26 -22.29 -31.12
N GLY A 157 61.75 -21.72 -32.21
CA GLY A 157 61.45 -22.45 -33.44
C GLY A 157 60.42 -23.55 -33.19
N CYS A 158 59.42 -23.27 -32.36
CA CYS A 158 58.43 -24.24 -31.90
C CYS A 158 57.06 -23.57 -31.81
N ARG A 159 56.05 -24.18 -32.43
CA ARG A 159 54.66 -23.76 -32.37
C ARG A 159 53.81 -24.87 -31.75
N ILE A 160 52.89 -24.49 -30.88
CA ILE A 160 51.96 -25.40 -30.22
C ILE A 160 50.56 -24.96 -30.58
N GLU A 161 49.82 -25.83 -31.26
CA GLU A 161 48.49 -25.55 -31.79
C GLU A 161 47.48 -26.57 -31.27
N GLY A 162 46.23 -26.13 -31.09
CA GLY A 162 45.12 -27.05 -30.87
C GLY A 162 44.83 -27.82 -32.16
N SER A 163 44.69 -29.14 -32.08
CA SER A 163 44.43 -29.98 -33.27
C SER A 163 42.95 -29.98 -33.72
N GLY A 164 42.09 -29.23 -33.04
CA GLY A 164 40.62 -29.25 -33.22
C GLY A 164 39.90 -30.29 -32.36
N ASP A 165 40.65 -31.21 -31.74
CA ASP A 165 40.19 -32.18 -30.74
C ASP A 165 40.71 -31.73 -29.36
N GLU A 166 39.81 -31.62 -28.37
CA GLU A 166 40.13 -31.13 -27.01
C GLU A 166 41.22 -31.96 -26.33
N ASN A 167 41.37 -33.21 -26.74
CA ASN A 167 42.32 -34.15 -26.16
C ASN A 167 43.61 -34.29 -26.98
N LYS A 168 43.87 -33.40 -27.93
CA LYS A 168 45.06 -33.48 -28.78
C LYS A 168 45.69 -32.12 -29.04
N VAL A 169 46.99 -32.06 -28.85
CA VAL A 169 47.82 -30.88 -29.14
C VAL A 169 48.81 -31.23 -30.24
N ARG A 170 48.89 -30.37 -31.25
CA ARG A 170 49.89 -30.45 -32.30
C ARG A 170 51.08 -29.58 -31.92
N VAL A 171 52.27 -30.15 -32.03
CA VAL A 171 53.53 -29.43 -31.81
C VAL A 171 54.31 -29.46 -33.12
N ALA A 172 54.64 -28.29 -33.64
CA ALA A 172 55.45 -28.11 -34.84
C ALA A 172 56.79 -27.46 -34.48
N PHE A 173 57.87 -27.99 -35.03
CA PHE A 173 59.22 -27.47 -34.92
C PHE A 173 59.68 -26.97 -36.28
N VAL A 174 60.24 -25.76 -36.29
CA VAL A 174 60.86 -25.16 -37.45
C VAL A 174 62.38 -25.31 -37.34
N PHE A 175 62.97 -25.90 -38.37
CA PHE A 175 64.40 -26.11 -38.50
C PHE A 175 64.96 -25.24 -39.62
N PRO A 176 66.20 -24.75 -39.47
CA PRO A 176 66.84 -23.99 -40.52
C PRO A 176 67.01 -24.83 -41.81
N PRO A 177 67.17 -24.16 -42.97
CA PRO A 177 67.43 -24.83 -44.23
C PRO A 177 68.60 -25.81 -44.15
N ALA A 178 68.52 -26.90 -44.91
CA ALA A 178 69.56 -27.92 -44.93
C ALA A 178 70.91 -27.33 -45.36
N LYS A 179 71.98 -27.66 -44.63
CA LYS A 179 73.34 -27.20 -44.95
C LYS A 179 73.71 -27.67 -46.36
N GLY A 180 74.02 -26.73 -47.26
CA GLY A 180 74.41 -27.02 -48.65
C GLY A 180 73.26 -27.10 -49.66
N SER A 181 72.00 -26.89 -49.23
CA SER A 181 70.86 -26.76 -50.15
C SER A 181 70.84 -25.39 -50.84
N LYS A 182 70.41 -25.34 -52.11
CA LYS A 182 70.10 -24.09 -52.82
C LYS A 182 68.74 -23.49 -52.41
N SER A 183 67.91 -24.26 -51.69
CA SER A 183 66.63 -23.80 -51.18
C SER A 183 66.83 -23.06 -49.86
N THR A 184 66.21 -21.89 -49.73
CA THR A 184 66.15 -21.08 -48.51
C THR A 184 64.95 -21.43 -47.64
N GLU A 185 64.21 -22.48 -47.97
CA GLU A 185 62.98 -22.87 -47.27
C GLU A 185 63.30 -23.50 -45.90
N GLU A 186 62.57 -23.05 -44.89
CA GLU A 186 62.58 -23.64 -43.57
C GLU A 186 61.96 -25.03 -43.61
N ARG A 187 62.47 -25.95 -42.79
CA ARG A 187 61.98 -27.33 -42.71
C ARG A 187 61.11 -27.49 -41.48
N GLU A 188 59.93 -28.06 -41.66
CA GLU A 188 58.99 -28.27 -40.58
C GLU A 188 58.90 -29.76 -40.22
N ALA A 189 58.96 -30.05 -38.93
CA ALA A 189 58.56 -31.35 -38.38
C ALA A 189 57.50 -31.16 -37.31
N LEU A 190 56.54 -32.07 -37.23
CA LEU A 190 55.45 -31.95 -36.28
C LEU A 190 55.08 -33.30 -35.69
N PHE A 191 54.48 -33.27 -34.51
CA PHE A 191 53.83 -34.42 -33.91
C PHE A 191 52.54 -34.01 -33.20
N GLU A 192 51.62 -34.96 -33.03
CA GLU A 192 50.39 -34.76 -32.26
C GLU A 192 50.45 -35.61 -31.00
N LEU A 193 50.28 -34.95 -29.87
CA LEU A 193 50.24 -35.54 -28.55
C LEU A 193 48.78 -35.67 -28.11
N GLN A 194 48.37 -36.89 -27.81
CA GLN A 194 47.12 -37.15 -27.13
C GLN A 194 47.29 -36.87 -25.63
N ILE A 195 46.47 -35.95 -25.13
CA ILE A 195 46.39 -35.57 -23.72
C ILE A 195 45.26 -36.40 -23.09
N PRO A 196 45.53 -37.13 -22.01
CA PRO A 196 44.51 -37.91 -21.34
C PRO A 196 43.52 -37.03 -20.57
N ASP A 197 42.24 -37.40 -20.56
CA ASP A 197 41.16 -36.73 -19.81
C ASP A 197 41.45 -36.63 -18.30
N THR A 198 42.27 -37.56 -17.80
CA THR A 198 42.66 -37.64 -16.39
C THR A 198 44.18 -37.62 -16.27
N GLY A 199 44.70 -36.87 -15.29
CA GLY A 199 46.15 -36.74 -15.06
C GLY A 199 46.88 -38.04 -14.69
N SER A 200 46.15 -39.15 -14.51
CA SER A 200 46.68 -40.49 -14.23
C SER A 200 46.85 -41.36 -15.48
N ALA A 201 46.14 -41.08 -16.58
CA ALA A 201 46.27 -41.84 -17.82
C ALA A 201 47.54 -41.45 -18.60
N ARG A 202 47.90 -42.25 -19.61
CA ARG A 202 49.15 -42.11 -20.36
C ARG A 202 48.98 -41.17 -21.56
N TYR A 203 49.99 -40.35 -21.79
CA TYR A 203 50.19 -39.60 -23.03
C TYR A 203 50.65 -40.53 -24.14
N GLU A 204 50.24 -40.23 -25.37
CA GLU A 204 50.60 -40.98 -26.57
C GLU A 204 50.86 -40.02 -27.74
N VAL A 205 51.86 -40.34 -28.58
CA VAL A 205 52.10 -39.62 -29.83
C VAL A 205 51.36 -40.33 -30.94
N VAL A 206 50.24 -39.76 -31.39
CA VAL A 206 49.32 -40.38 -32.35
C VAL A 206 49.66 -40.08 -33.81
N TYR A 207 50.38 -39.00 -34.05
CA TYR A 207 50.83 -38.60 -35.39
C TYR A 207 52.19 -37.94 -35.33
N MET A 208 53.00 -38.13 -36.37
CA MET A 208 54.30 -37.48 -36.52
C MET A 208 54.68 -37.36 -38.00
N LYS A 209 55.38 -36.28 -38.35
CA LYS A 209 55.94 -36.05 -39.68
C LYS A 209 57.23 -35.24 -39.56
N PRO A 210 58.37 -35.68 -40.12
CA PRO A 210 58.62 -36.95 -40.80
C PRO A 210 58.50 -38.17 -39.86
N ARG A 211 58.46 -39.39 -40.41
CA ARG A 211 58.33 -40.61 -39.60
C ARG A 211 59.61 -40.87 -38.81
N LEU A 212 59.49 -41.00 -37.48
CA LEU A 212 60.59 -41.34 -36.58
C LEU A 212 60.61 -42.83 -36.25
N GLU A 213 61.73 -43.29 -35.71
CA GLU A 213 61.90 -44.65 -35.19
C GLU A 213 61.04 -44.85 -33.93
N ALA A 214 60.15 -45.84 -33.94
CA ALA A 214 59.16 -46.06 -32.88
C ALA A 214 59.81 -46.27 -31.51
N GLU A 215 60.87 -47.08 -31.42
CA GLU A 215 61.56 -47.36 -30.15
C GLU A 215 62.16 -46.11 -29.51
N LYS A 216 62.61 -45.15 -30.31
CA LYS A 216 63.16 -43.88 -29.82
C LYS A 216 62.04 -42.97 -29.32
N VAL A 217 60.92 -42.90 -30.04
CA VAL A 217 59.74 -42.11 -29.62
C VAL A 217 59.16 -42.67 -28.34
N ASP A 218 58.99 -43.98 -28.23
CA ASP A 218 58.45 -44.66 -27.04
C ASP A 218 59.27 -44.34 -25.80
N LYS A 219 60.61 -44.34 -25.89
CA LYS A 219 61.49 -43.94 -24.77
C LYS A 219 61.23 -42.51 -24.29
N VAL A 220 61.00 -41.57 -25.20
CA VAL A 220 60.73 -40.17 -24.84
C VAL A 220 59.33 -40.03 -24.24
N VAL A 221 58.34 -40.73 -24.79
CA VAL A 221 56.95 -40.75 -24.30
C VAL A 221 56.84 -41.45 -22.93
N ASP A 222 57.57 -42.55 -22.71
CA ASP A 222 57.63 -43.23 -21.41
C ASP A 222 58.23 -42.35 -20.34
N ARG A 223 59.26 -41.56 -20.69
CA ARG A 223 59.81 -40.56 -19.80
C ARG A 223 58.78 -39.49 -19.45
N LEU A 224 58.02 -38.97 -20.43
CA LEU A 224 56.92 -38.04 -20.17
C LEU A 224 55.85 -38.66 -19.25
N ASN A 225 55.48 -39.91 -19.48
CA ASN A 225 54.50 -40.62 -18.67
C ASN A 225 54.97 -40.84 -17.23
N THR A 226 56.28 -40.95 -17.01
CA THR A 226 56.90 -41.11 -15.69
C THR A 226 57.07 -39.77 -14.97
N THR A 227 57.61 -38.74 -15.64
CA THR A 227 57.97 -37.47 -15.01
C THR A 227 56.87 -36.41 -15.08
N ARG A 228 55.93 -36.55 -16.03
CA ARG A 228 54.93 -35.53 -16.38
C ARG A 228 55.52 -34.18 -16.82
N GLU A 229 56.79 -34.17 -17.23
CA GLU A 229 57.51 -32.97 -17.67
C GLU A 229 57.43 -32.80 -19.19
N ILE A 230 56.58 -31.89 -19.67
CA ILE A 230 56.42 -31.62 -21.10
C ILE A 230 57.71 -31.08 -21.75
N GLY A 231 58.52 -30.32 -21.02
CA GLY A 231 59.79 -29.80 -21.53
C GLY A 231 60.78 -30.90 -21.93
N SER A 232 60.79 -32.01 -21.18
CA SER A 232 61.60 -33.19 -21.48
C SER A 232 61.14 -33.88 -22.78
N LEU A 233 59.82 -33.99 -23.00
CA LEU A 233 59.25 -34.47 -24.27
C LEU A 233 59.67 -33.59 -25.44
N LEU A 234 59.43 -32.28 -25.34
CA LEU A 234 59.70 -31.34 -26.43
C LEU A 234 61.17 -31.36 -26.86
N LYS A 235 62.09 -31.38 -25.88
CA LYS A 235 63.52 -31.49 -26.16
C LYS A 235 63.89 -32.84 -26.79
N GLY A 236 63.31 -33.95 -26.29
CA GLY A 236 63.54 -35.28 -26.84
C GLY A 236 63.05 -35.41 -28.28
N MET A 237 61.79 -35.06 -28.54
CA MET A 237 61.19 -35.09 -29.88
C MET A 237 61.94 -34.19 -30.87
N ARG A 238 62.33 -32.97 -30.46
CA ARG A 238 63.14 -32.09 -31.31
C ARG A 238 64.48 -32.70 -31.67
N GLY A 239 65.14 -33.37 -30.72
CA GLY A 239 66.39 -34.10 -30.96
C GLY A 239 66.21 -35.20 -32.00
N LEU A 240 65.15 -36.01 -31.89
CA LEU A 240 64.84 -37.07 -32.86
C LEU A 240 64.55 -36.52 -34.26
N PHE A 241 63.84 -35.40 -34.38
CA PHE A 241 63.63 -34.75 -35.68
C PHE A 241 64.90 -34.13 -36.23
N ALA A 242 65.78 -33.59 -35.38
CA ALA A 242 67.07 -33.07 -35.81
C ALA A 242 67.93 -34.17 -36.43
N GLU A 243 67.98 -35.38 -35.84
CA GLU A 243 68.70 -36.54 -36.41
C GLU A 243 68.22 -36.93 -37.81
N VAL A 244 66.93 -36.71 -38.13
CA VAL A 244 66.36 -36.99 -39.46
C VAL A 244 66.70 -35.88 -40.46
N PHE A 245 67.00 -34.68 -39.97
CA PHE A 245 67.28 -33.50 -40.77
C PHE A 245 68.77 -33.13 -40.87
N GLU A 246 69.64 -33.80 -40.12
CA GLU A 246 71.09 -33.82 -40.34
C GLU A 246 71.45 -34.67 -41.56
#